data_AF-A0A352WRS3-F1
#
_entry.id   AF-A0A352WRS3-F1
#
_cell.length_a   1.000
_cell.length_b   1.000
_cell.length_c   1.000
_cell.angle_alpha   90.00
_cell.angle_beta   90.00
_cell.angle_gamma   90.00
#
_symmetry.space_group_name_H-M   'P 1'
#
loop_
_entity.id
_entity.type
_entity.pdbx_description
1 polymer ?
#
loop_
_entity_poly.entity_id
_entity_poly.type
_entity_poly.pdbx_seq_one_letter_code
_entity_poly.pdbx_strand_id
1 'polypeptide(L)' 'ISERYEEQTSPVYAAARLWVDAIIDPEDTRHWISTGISAANHAPMAPFNAGVIQT' A
#
# COMPACT_ATOMS: atom_id res chain seq x y z
N ILE A 1 20.16 -6.43 -18.71
CA ILE A 1 18.81 -5.83 -18.54
C ILE A 1 18.11 -6.46 -17.33
N SER A 2 18.09 -7.79 -17.23
CA SER A 2 17.41 -8.53 -16.16
C SER A 2 17.88 -8.20 -14.74
N GLU A 3 19.19 -8.14 -14.51
CA GLU A 3 19.76 -7.98 -13.14
C GLU A 3 19.37 -6.64 -12.49
N ARG A 4 19.45 -5.54 -13.25
CA ARG A 4 18.99 -4.22 -12.80
C ARG A 4 17.47 -4.19 -12.55
N TYR A 5 16.71 -4.92 -13.34
CA TYR A 5 15.26 -4.99 -13.18
C TYR A 5 14.90 -5.76 -11.90
N GLU A 6 15.51 -6.92 -11.69
CA GLU A 6 15.31 -7.77 -10.50
C GLU A 6 15.59 -6.99 -9.21
N GLU A 7 16.71 -6.26 -9.16
CA GLU A 7 17.07 -5.43 -8.01
C GLU A 7 16.00 -4.37 -7.70
N GLN A 8 15.50 -3.69 -8.73
CA GLN A 8 14.52 -2.61 -8.58
C GLN A 8 13.11 -3.11 -8.27
N THR A 9 12.81 -4.37 -8.57
CA THR A 9 11.51 -5.01 -8.26
C THR A 9 11.47 -5.68 -6.89
N SER A 10 12.58 -5.73 -6.16
CA SER A 10 12.63 -6.32 -4.83
C SER A 10 11.76 -5.54 -3.83
N PRO A 11 11.01 -6.22 -2.93
CA PRO A 11 10.27 -5.58 -1.86
C PRO A 11 11.14 -4.68 -0.96
N VAL A 12 12.40 -5.08 -0.73
CA VAL A 12 13.35 -4.30 0.06
C VAL A 12 13.74 -3.00 -0.63
N TYR A 13 13.88 -3.04 -1.97
CA TYR A 13 14.18 -1.85 -2.76
C TYR A 13 13.05 -0.82 -2.68
N ALA A 14 11.80 -1.27 -2.70
CA ALA A 14 10.61 -0.44 -2.53
C ALA A 14 10.50 0.13 -1.10
N ALA A 15 10.70 -0.71 -0.07
CA ALA A 15 10.62 -0.30 1.33
C ALA A 15 11.70 0.74 1.69
N ALA A 16 12.93 0.57 1.20
CA ALA A 16 14.02 1.54 1.39
C ALA A 16 13.71 2.93 0.79
N ARG A 17 12.73 3.01 -0.10
CA ARG A 17 12.27 4.26 -0.75
C ARG A 17 10.93 4.76 -0.22
N LEU A 18 10.39 4.10 0.81
CA LEU A 18 9.07 4.41 1.38
C LEU A 18 7.95 4.36 0.32
N TRP A 19 8.11 3.51 -0.71
CA TRP A 19 7.03 3.22 -1.64
C TRP A 19 5.96 2.32 -1.00
N VAL A 20 6.37 1.59 0.02
CA VAL A 20 5.52 0.77 0.88
C VAL A 20 5.89 1.07 2.34
N ASP A 21 4.91 1.01 3.23
CA ASP A 21 5.11 1.34 4.64
C ASP A 21 5.80 0.21 5.42
N ALA A 22 5.56 -1.04 5.04
CA ALA A 22 6.15 -2.21 5.70
C ALA A 22 6.19 -3.44 4.77
N ILE A 23 7.17 -4.31 4.99
CA ILE A 23 7.17 -5.70 4.52
C ILE A 23 6.70 -6.55 5.70
N ILE A 24 5.63 -7.31 5.52
CA ILE A 24 4.97 -8.07 6.59
C ILE A 24 5.00 -9.57 6.29
N ASP A 25 4.85 -10.38 7.33
CA ASP A 25 4.56 -11.80 7.15
C ASP A 25 3.18 -11.96 6.48
N PRO A 26 3.06 -12.77 5.41
CA PRO A 26 1.76 -13.04 4.79
C PRO A 26 0.68 -13.50 5.78
N GLU A 27 1.03 -14.24 6.84
CA GLU A 27 0.10 -14.73 7.85
C GLU A 27 -0.52 -13.58 8.67
N ASP A 28 0.20 -12.46 8.83
CA ASP A 28 -0.22 -11.29 9.60
C ASP A 28 -1.10 -10.32 8.81
N THR A 29 -1.33 -10.56 7.52
CA THR A 29 -2.08 -9.65 6.62
C THR A 29 -3.42 -9.20 7.20
N ARG A 30 -4.18 -10.12 7.81
CA ARG A 30 -5.48 -9.80 8.42
C ARG A 30 -5.35 -8.81 9.58
N HIS A 31 -4.33 -8.99 10.41
CA HIS A 31 -4.10 -8.13 11.57
C HIS A 31 -3.76 -6.70 11.14
N TRP A 32 -2.89 -6.55 10.13
CA TRP A 32 -2.51 -5.25 9.56
C TRP A 32 -3.71 -4.52 8.95
N ILE A 33 -4.49 -5.20 8.10
CA ILE A 33 -5.67 -4.59 7.48
C ILE A 33 -6.71 -4.18 8.54
N SER A 34 -7.00 -5.06 9.51
CA SER A 34 -7.96 -4.76 10.57
C SER A 34 -7.55 -3.55 11.39
N THR A 35 -6.26 -3.45 11.73
CA THR A 35 -5.72 -2.33 12.51
C THR A 35 -5.77 -1.02 11.71
N GLY A 36 -5.41 -1.06 10.42
CA GLY A 36 -5.47 0.09 9.54
C GLY A 36 -6.90 0.64 9.38
N ILE A 37 -7.89 -0.24 9.19
CA ILE A 37 -9.31 0.16 9.13
C ILE A 37 -9.76 0.77 10.46
N SER A 38 -9.43 0.14 11.58
CA SER A 38 -9.76 0.66 12.91
C SER A 38 -9.17 2.04 13.15
N ALA A 39 -7.93 2.27 12.74
CA ALA A 39 -7.29 3.59 12.81
C ALA A 39 -8.03 4.61 11.92
N ALA A 40 -8.32 4.26 10.66
CA ALA A 40 -8.99 5.15 9.70
C ALA A 40 -10.41 5.58 10.11
N ASN A 41 -11.15 4.74 10.84
CA ASN A 41 -12.52 5.01 11.30
C ASN A 41 -12.66 6.22 12.24
N HIS A 42 -11.57 6.78 12.74
CA HIS A 42 -11.59 7.97 13.60
C HIS A 42 -11.62 9.28 12.80
N ALA A 43 -11.50 9.22 11.47
CA ALA A 43 -11.60 10.37 10.58
C ALA A 43 -13.02 10.53 10.00
N PRO A 44 -13.50 11.77 9.76
CA PRO A 44 -14.78 12.00 9.08
C PRO A 44 -14.73 11.51 7.63
N MET A 45 -15.81 10.88 7.16
CA MET A 45 -15.91 10.35 5.80
C MET A 45 -16.34 11.45 4.81
N ALA A 46 -15.48 11.76 3.85
CA ALA A 46 -15.80 12.69 2.76
C ALA A 46 -16.61 11.98 1.64
N PRO A 47 -17.51 12.68 0.94
CA PRO A 47 -18.17 12.12 -0.23
C PRO A 47 -17.17 11.84 -1.35
N PHE A 48 -17.34 10.71 -2.04
CA PHE A 48 -16.53 10.35 -3.21
C PHE A 48 -17.00 11.13 -4.45
N ASN A 49 -16.07 11.81 -5.13
CA ASN A 49 -16.35 12.59 -6.34
C ASN A 49 -15.45 12.07 -7.49
N ALA A 50 -16.03 11.41 -8.49
CA ALA A 50 -15.29 10.70 -9.54
C ALA A 50 -14.66 11.60 -10.63
N GLY A 51 -15.03 12.89 -10.69
CA GLY A 51 -14.62 13.77 -11.79
C GLY A 51 -15.28 13.38 -13.13
N VAL A 52 -14.66 13.76 -14.25
CA VAL A 52 -15.14 13.42 -15.60
C VAL A 52 -14.64 12.03 -15.97
N ILE A 53 -15.57 11.12 -16.29
CA ILE A 53 -15.25 9.79 -16.83
C ILE A 53 -15.20 9.89 -18.34
N GLN A 54 -14.05 9.57 -18.95
CA GLN A 54 -13.93 9.42 -20.40
C GLN A 54 -14.41 8.02 -20.80
N THR A 55 -15.42 7.97 -21.67
CA THR A 55 -15.93 6.76 -22.34
C THR A 55 -15.46 6.69 -23.78
#